data_AF-A0A0R2DP95-F1
#
_entry.id   AF-A0A0R2DP95-F1
#
_cell.length_a   1.000
_cell.length_b   1.000
_cell.length_c   1.000
_cell.angle_alpha   90.00
_cell.angle_beta   90.00
_cell.angle_gamma   90.00
#
_symmetry.space_group_name_H-M   'P 1'
#
loop_
_entity.id
_entity.type
_entity.pdbx_description
1 polymer ?
#
loop_
_entity_poly.entity_id
_entity_poly.type
_entity_poly.pdbx_seq_one_letter_code
_entity_poly.pdbx_strand_id
1 'polypeptide(L)'
;MNRTQYWRVGLFAGSWLVWLSRRHRGNRPVALGERRADCHYAARPTLLIPGWGGQAGTYRGFIRWSTRQHLAHPALVVHVDHLGHRHWHGVWDGQATNPLVQVLFDHAWTRTYEPQIRWLTGVLSDLSRRYGVTSFNAIAHSWGGSALIHSVFAARSADHLPRLHQLLLLGAPVDESPRNAPPDAAFRRLATLKADLDHLRGGRVLNVYGTLGGRPTDGAVPVSQITPLRRVVARSPLAYREHEVVGIGHSRLHSARQMWGLMSQWLWLSTSD
;
A
#
# COMPACT_ATOMS: atom_id res chain seq x y z
N MET A 1 8.49 45.98 -29.94
CA MET A 1 7.23 46.54 -29.37
C MET A 1 6.21 45.40 -29.38
N ASN A 2 5.58 44.91 -28.31
CA ASN A 2 5.39 45.39 -26.95
C ASN A 2 5.09 44.19 -25.98
N ARG A 3 5.80 44.17 -24.85
CA ARG A 3 5.43 43.77 -23.46
C ARG A 3 4.81 42.41 -23.12
N THR A 4 5.70 41.55 -22.62
CA THR A 4 5.68 40.79 -21.34
C THR A 4 4.50 40.96 -20.36
N GLN A 5 3.95 39.82 -19.91
CA GLN A 5 3.24 39.69 -18.64
C GLN A 5 3.85 38.54 -17.82
N TYR A 6 4.67 38.92 -16.84
CA TYR A 6 5.16 38.07 -15.77
C TYR A 6 4.07 37.89 -14.72
N TRP A 7 3.66 36.66 -14.42
CA TRP A 7 2.92 36.36 -13.20
C TRP A 7 3.90 36.08 -12.06
N ARG A 8 3.78 36.90 -11.03
CA ARG A 8 4.59 36.94 -9.82
C ARG A 8 4.50 35.62 -9.05
N VAL A 9 5.65 34.98 -8.83
CA VAL A 9 5.83 33.98 -7.78
C VAL A 9 5.82 34.72 -6.44
N GLY A 10 4.73 34.61 -5.70
CA GLY A 10 4.67 35.07 -4.32
C GLY A 10 5.45 34.11 -3.43
N LEU A 11 6.60 34.57 -2.92
CA LEU A 11 7.33 33.93 -1.83
C LEU A 11 6.50 34.01 -0.54
N PHE A 12 5.80 32.93 -0.19
CA PHE A 12 5.33 32.71 1.19
C PHE A 12 6.38 31.92 1.97
N ALA A 13 7.52 32.57 2.24
CA ALA A 13 8.45 32.14 3.27
C ALA A 13 7.88 32.58 4.62
N GLY A 14 7.13 31.70 5.32
CA GLY A 14 6.63 32.04 6.65
C GLY A 14 5.65 31.07 7.31
N SER A 15 5.11 30.08 6.60
CA SER A 15 4.05 29.20 7.13
C SER A 15 4.37 27.71 7.16
N TRP A 16 5.58 27.29 6.71
CA TRP A 16 5.97 25.88 6.65
C TRP A 16 6.48 25.31 7.99
N LEU A 17 7.14 26.12 8.84
CA LEU A 17 7.74 25.65 10.09
C LEU A 17 6.74 25.51 11.26
N VAL A 18 5.59 26.20 11.20
CA VAL A 18 4.60 26.19 12.29
C VAL A 18 3.55 25.07 12.12
N TRP A 19 3.36 24.54 10.91
CA TRP A 19 2.40 23.46 10.68
C TRP A 19 2.95 22.05 10.98
N LEU A 20 4.28 21.89 10.99
CA LEU A 20 4.98 20.64 11.34
C LEU A 20 5.00 20.33 12.86
N SER A 21 4.63 21.29 13.72
CA SER A 21 4.83 21.17 15.18
C SER A 21 3.54 20.91 15.99
N ARG A 22 2.36 20.83 15.36
CA ARG A 22 1.10 20.61 16.09
C ARG A 22 0.46 19.24 15.79
N ARG A 23 0.87 18.28 16.63
CA ARG A 23 0.24 17.00 16.98
C ARG A 23 0.45 15.81 16.04
N HIS A 24 1.70 15.35 15.98
CA HIS A 24 2.00 13.92 16.11
C HIS A 24 2.89 13.69 17.35
N ARG A 25 2.37 14.09 18.53
CA ARG A 25 2.81 13.40 19.75
C ARG A 25 2.34 11.96 19.54
N GLY A 26 3.26 11.02 19.44
CA GLY A 26 2.92 9.60 19.34
C GLY A 26 1.93 9.29 20.44
N ASN A 27 0.68 9.00 20.08
CA ASN A 27 -0.25 8.47 21.06
C ASN A 27 0.37 7.17 21.55
N ARG A 28 0.55 7.04 22.87
CA ARG A 28 0.92 5.74 23.46
C ARG A 28 -0.06 4.71 22.92
N PRO A 29 0.40 3.51 22.51
CA PRO A 29 -0.51 2.48 22.03
C PRO A 29 -1.57 2.25 23.10
N VAL A 30 -2.82 2.59 22.77
CA VAL A 30 -3.95 2.22 23.63
C VAL A 30 -4.07 0.73 23.43
N ALA A 31 -3.72 -0.06 24.46
CA ALA A 31 -3.89 -1.50 24.43
C ALA A 31 -5.29 -1.82 23.87
N LEU A 32 -5.40 -2.80 22.97
CA LEU A 32 -6.70 -3.31 22.56
C LEU A 32 -7.36 -3.86 23.82
N GLY A 33 -8.18 -3.05 24.50
CA GLY A 33 -8.80 -3.39 25.77
C GLY A 33 -9.71 -4.61 25.64
N GLU A 34 -10.21 -4.87 24.43
CA GLU A 34 -11.02 -6.03 24.09
C GLU A 34 -10.54 -6.65 22.76
N ARG A 35 -10.33 -7.97 22.78
CA ARG A 35 -10.04 -8.79 21.61
C ARG A 35 -11.31 -9.49 21.16
N ARG A 36 -11.60 -9.46 19.87
CA ARG A 36 -12.75 -10.16 19.29
C ARG A 36 -12.43 -11.62 19.04
N ALA A 37 -13.40 -12.50 19.29
CA ALA A 37 -13.25 -13.94 19.05
C ALA A 37 -13.14 -14.29 17.56
N ASP A 38 -13.74 -13.49 16.68
CA ASP A 38 -13.71 -13.68 15.22
C ASP A 38 -12.49 -13.04 14.55
N CYS A 39 -11.56 -12.46 15.33
CA CYS A 39 -10.39 -11.76 14.82
C CYS A 39 -9.09 -12.48 15.22
N HIS A 40 -8.31 -12.85 14.20
CA HIS A 40 -6.95 -13.32 14.35
C HIS A 40 -6.00 -12.13 14.54
N TYR A 41 -5.40 -12.03 15.72
CA TYR A 41 -4.42 -11.01 16.04
C TYR A 41 -2.99 -11.55 15.95
N ALA A 42 -2.11 -10.80 15.31
CA ALA A 42 -0.68 -11.11 15.25
C ALA A 42 0.17 -9.85 15.47
N ALA A 43 1.44 -10.05 15.83
CA ALA A 43 2.46 -9.00 15.81
C ALA A 43 2.96 -8.73 14.37
N ARG A 44 2.16 -9.08 13.36
CA ARG A 44 2.48 -8.90 11.95
C ARG A 44 1.96 -7.53 11.50
N PRO A 45 2.82 -6.60 11.08
CA PRO A 45 2.37 -5.28 10.68
C PRO A 45 1.59 -5.34 9.37
N THR A 46 0.58 -4.49 9.26
CA THR A 46 -0.13 -4.22 8.02
C THR A 46 0.29 -2.85 7.50
N LEU A 47 1.02 -2.83 6.38
CA LEU A 47 1.44 -1.60 5.72
C LEU A 47 0.27 -1.01 4.95
N LEU A 48 0.06 0.29 5.10
CA LEU A 48 -0.95 1.06 4.38
C LEU A 48 -0.24 1.99 3.40
N ILE A 49 -0.30 1.68 2.11
CA ILE A 49 0.51 2.33 1.06
C ILE A 49 -0.40 3.05 0.07
N PRO A 50 -0.42 4.39 0.08
CA PRO A 50 -1.30 5.15 -0.79
C PRO A 50 -0.77 5.20 -2.23
N GLY A 51 -1.65 5.56 -3.16
CA GLY A 51 -1.28 5.87 -4.55
C GLY A 51 -0.59 7.23 -4.73
N TRP A 52 -0.39 7.60 -5.99
CA TRP A 52 0.16 8.89 -6.41
C TRP A 52 -0.59 10.06 -5.78
N GLY A 53 0.15 11.04 -5.24
CA GLY A 53 -0.43 12.19 -4.54
C GLY A 53 -1.11 11.87 -3.20
N GLY A 54 -1.14 10.62 -2.77
CA GLY A 54 -1.79 10.22 -1.52
C GLY A 54 -1.03 10.66 -0.28
N GLN A 55 -1.77 10.92 0.80
CA GLN A 55 -1.23 11.46 2.06
C GLN A 55 -1.84 10.74 3.26
N ALA A 56 -1.57 11.23 4.48
CA ALA A 56 -2.13 10.69 5.73
C ALA A 56 -3.66 10.50 5.67
N GLY A 57 -4.35 11.32 4.89
CA GLY A 57 -5.80 11.25 4.68
C GLY A 57 -6.31 9.99 3.97
N THR A 58 -5.50 9.33 3.12
CA THR A 58 -5.94 8.23 2.24
C THR A 58 -6.57 7.07 3.01
N TYR A 59 -5.91 6.61 4.08
CA TYR A 59 -6.37 5.49 4.92
C TYR A 59 -6.93 5.93 6.27
N ARG A 60 -7.02 7.23 6.54
CA ARG A 60 -7.49 7.77 7.83
C ARG A 60 -8.88 7.25 8.22
N GLY A 61 -9.76 7.08 7.24
CA GLY A 61 -11.09 6.48 7.43
C GLY A 61 -11.00 5.04 7.90
N PHE A 62 -10.27 4.21 7.16
CA PHE A 62 -10.04 2.80 7.47
C PHE A 62 -9.39 2.62 8.83
N ILE A 63 -8.28 3.32 9.13
CA ILE A 63 -7.57 3.24 10.42
C ILE A 63 -8.52 3.50 11.58
N ARG A 64 -9.28 4.60 11.54
CA ARG A 64 -10.25 4.91 12.62
C ARG A 64 -11.35 3.88 12.73
N TRP A 65 -11.84 3.38 11.60
CA TRP A 65 -12.90 2.39 11.58
C TRP A 65 -12.40 1.06 12.16
N SER A 66 -11.27 0.52 11.69
CA SER A 66 -10.71 -0.76 12.15
C SER A 66 -10.33 -0.73 13.63
N THR A 67 -9.81 0.40 14.12
CA THR A 67 -9.50 0.58 15.55
C THR A 67 -10.76 0.61 16.41
N ARG A 68 -11.82 1.30 15.99
CA ARG A 68 -13.12 1.29 16.70
C ARG A 68 -13.82 -0.05 16.65
N GLN A 69 -13.51 -0.87 15.64
CA GLN A 69 -14.01 -2.25 15.54
C GLN A 69 -13.11 -3.25 16.28
N HIS A 70 -12.10 -2.79 17.02
CA HIS A 70 -11.13 -3.61 17.76
C HIS A 70 -10.33 -4.58 16.87
N LEU A 71 -10.17 -4.29 15.57
CA LEU A 71 -9.53 -5.21 14.62
C LEU A 71 -8.02 -4.98 14.48
N ALA A 72 -7.59 -3.73 14.57
CA ALA A 72 -6.21 -3.32 14.31
C ALA A 72 -5.86 -2.00 15.01
N HIS A 73 -4.58 -1.83 15.33
CA HIS A 73 -4.08 -0.70 16.11
C HIS A 73 -3.09 0.17 15.32
N PRO A 74 -3.22 1.51 15.26
CA PRO A 74 -2.22 2.38 14.65
C PRO A 74 -0.92 2.35 15.46
N ALA A 75 0.16 1.85 14.86
CA ALA A 75 1.43 1.66 15.56
C ALA A 75 2.50 2.65 15.08
N LEU A 76 2.71 2.73 13.77
CA LEU A 76 3.78 3.52 13.17
C LEU A 76 3.28 4.35 11.98
N VAL A 77 3.89 5.51 11.80
CA VAL A 77 3.83 6.30 10.57
C VAL A 77 5.26 6.49 10.09
N VAL A 78 5.52 6.16 8.83
CA VAL A 78 6.81 6.40 8.19
C VAL A 78 6.66 7.43 7.08
N HIS A 79 7.38 8.53 7.21
CA HIS A 79 7.54 9.54 6.16
C HIS A 79 8.80 9.24 5.38
N VAL A 80 8.67 9.06 4.07
CA VAL A 80 9.81 8.94 3.17
C VAL A 80 10.01 10.27 2.46
N ASP A 81 11.14 10.91 2.72
CA ASP A 81 11.48 12.19 2.10
C ASP A 81 11.95 12.02 0.64
N HIS A 82 12.18 13.13 -0.05
CA HIS A 82 12.61 13.14 -1.45
C HIS A 82 13.97 12.47 -1.71
N LEU A 83 14.83 12.38 -0.69
CA LEU A 83 16.12 11.70 -0.76
C LEU A 83 15.99 10.20 -0.46
N GLY A 84 14.80 9.76 -0.01
CA GLY A 84 14.53 8.38 0.38
C GLY A 84 14.89 8.08 1.83
N HIS A 85 15.18 9.09 2.65
CA HIS A 85 15.32 8.88 4.10
C HIS A 85 13.95 8.62 4.70
N ARG A 86 13.93 7.74 5.69
CA ARG A 86 12.70 7.22 6.31
C ARG A 86 12.64 7.71 7.75
N HIS A 87 11.71 8.62 8.00
CA HIS A 87 11.45 9.24 9.30
C HIS A 87 10.30 8.49 9.96
N TRP A 88 10.58 7.81 11.07
CA TRP A 88 9.64 6.93 11.76
C TRP A 88 9.03 7.63 12.97
N HIS A 89 7.71 7.57 13.10
CA HIS A 89 6.94 8.13 14.20
C HIS A 89 5.99 7.09 14.78
N GLY A 90 5.68 7.23 16.07
CA GLY A 90 4.82 6.30 16.80
C GLY A 90 5.62 5.37 17.70
N VAL A 91 4.91 4.43 18.33
CA VAL A 91 5.49 3.44 19.22
C VAL A 91 4.84 2.11 18.89
N TRP A 92 5.69 1.12 18.63
CA TRP A 92 5.25 -0.25 18.49
C TRP A 92 6.02 -1.11 19.49
N ASP A 93 5.28 -1.69 20.42
CA ASP A 93 5.76 -2.53 21.52
C ASP A 93 5.84 -4.03 21.17
N GLY A 94 5.69 -4.36 19.88
CA GLY A 94 5.71 -5.75 19.39
C GLY A 94 4.46 -6.56 19.74
N GLN A 95 3.43 -5.96 20.36
CA GLN A 95 2.24 -6.69 20.76
C GLN A 95 1.45 -7.20 19.56
N ALA A 96 0.79 -8.34 19.76
CA ALA A 96 -0.07 -8.96 18.75
C ALA A 96 -1.41 -8.23 18.66
N THR A 97 -1.43 -7.08 17.99
CA THR A 97 -2.58 -6.16 17.91
C THR A 97 -2.97 -5.82 16.47
N ASN A 98 -2.46 -6.56 15.49
CA ASN A 98 -2.54 -6.22 14.07
C ASN A 98 -2.05 -4.79 13.83
N PRO A 99 -0.75 -4.51 14.10
CA PRO A 99 -0.21 -3.16 14.07
C PRO A 99 -0.28 -2.56 12.66
N LEU A 100 -0.85 -1.37 12.54
CA LEU A 100 -0.93 -0.62 11.28
C LEU A 100 0.30 0.26 11.14
N VAL A 101 0.95 0.16 9.99
CA VAL A 101 2.10 0.99 9.60
C VAL A 101 1.68 1.84 8.40
N GLN A 102 1.49 3.14 8.60
CA GLN A 102 1.15 4.05 7.51
C GLN A 102 2.41 4.53 6.80
N VAL A 103 2.53 4.25 5.51
CA VAL A 103 3.65 4.72 4.67
C VAL A 103 3.23 5.97 3.91
N LEU A 104 3.98 7.05 4.05
CA LEU A 104 3.72 8.34 3.42
C LEU A 104 4.94 8.79 2.63
N PHE A 105 4.73 9.21 1.39
CA PHE A 105 5.79 9.79 0.56
C PHE A 105 5.64 11.31 0.58
N ASP A 106 6.62 12.04 1.11
CA ASP A 106 6.54 13.50 1.19
C ASP A 106 6.50 14.13 -0.22
N HIS A 107 7.05 13.42 -1.21
CA HIS A 107 6.98 13.76 -2.62
C HIS A 107 6.21 12.67 -3.37
N ALA A 108 4.91 12.55 -3.06
CA ALA A 108 4.03 11.57 -3.70
C ALA A 108 3.77 11.84 -5.20
N TRP A 109 4.18 13.00 -5.72
CA TRP A 109 3.99 13.44 -7.11
C TRP A 109 5.22 13.16 -7.98
N THR A 110 5.49 11.89 -8.24
CA THR A 110 6.58 11.46 -9.13
C THR A 110 6.07 11.26 -10.56
N ARG A 111 6.98 11.29 -11.56
CA ARG A 111 6.62 10.99 -12.97
C ARG A 111 6.28 9.51 -13.19
N THR A 112 6.89 8.63 -12.40
CA THR A 112 6.66 7.18 -12.39
C THR A 112 6.72 6.70 -10.94
N TYR A 113 6.24 5.49 -10.66
CA TYR A 113 6.35 4.89 -9.33
C TYR A 113 7.73 4.26 -9.02
N GLU A 114 8.71 4.34 -9.94
CA GLU A 114 10.05 3.76 -9.77
C GLU A 114 10.78 4.20 -8.48
N PRO A 115 10.75 5.47 -8.07
CA PRO A 115 11.37 5.87 -6.80
C PRO A 115 10.71 5.17 -5.60
N GLN A 116 9.38 4.99 -5.66
CA GLN A 116 8.62 4.35 -4.59
C GLN A 116 9.02 2.89 -4.39
N ILE A 117 9.48 2.19 -5.44
CA ILE A 117 10.00 0.82 -5.33
C ILE A 117 11.19 0.81 -4.36
N ARG A 118 12.21 1.64 -4.60
CA ARG A 118 13.40 1.70 -3.72
C ARG A 118 13.05 2.14 -2.31
N TRP A 119 12.15 3.11 -2.18
CA TRP A 119 11.69 3.60 -0.89
C TRP A 119 10.97 2.52 -0.08
N LEU A 120 10.07 1.76 -0.71
CA LEU A 120 9.36 0.66 -0.06
C LEU A 120 10.29 -0.49 0.31
N THR A 121 11.24 -0.86 -0.55
CA THR A 121 12.29 -1.83 -0.18
C THR A 121 13.04 -1.37 1.07
N GLY A 122 13.39 -0.08 1.16
CA GLY A 122 14.02 0.50 2.35
C GLY A 122 13.14 0.44 3.60
N VAL A 123 11.83 0.70 3.47
CA VAL A 123 10.86 0.58 4.57
C VAL A 123 10.78 -0.87 5.07
N LEU A 124 10.66 -1.85 4.16
CA LEU A 124 10.63 -3.27 4.50
C LEU A 124 11.92 -3.71 5.20
N SER A 125 13.07 -3.22 4.70
CA SER A 125 14.38 -3.50 5.27
C SER A 125 14.55 -2.92 6.69
N ASP A 126 14.06 -1.69 6.93
CA ASP A 126 14.03 -1.09 8.26
C ASP A 126 13.08 -1.81 9.21
N LEU A 127 11.91 -2.26 8.73
CA LEU A 127 11.00 -3.09 9.53
C LEU A 127 11.68 -4.38 10.00
N SER A 128 12.42 -5.05 9.10
CA SER A 128 13.16 -6.26 9.48
C SER A 128 14.25 -5.95 10.51
N ARG A 129 15.14 -4.99 10.23
CA ARG A 129 16.31 -4.71 11.08
C ARG A 129 15.97 -4.04 12.41
N ARG A 130 15.05 -3.07 12.43
CA ARG A 130 14.77 -2.24 13.61
C ARG A 130 13.69 -2.83 14.51
N TYR A 131 12.74 -3.56 13.93
CA TYR A 131 11.57 -4.07 14.65
C TYR A 131 11.47 -5.60 14.61
N GLY A 132 12.47 -6.30 14.04
CA GLY A 132 12.48 -7.77 13.99
C GLY A 132 11.36 -8.36 13.13
N VAL A 133 10.78 -7.58 12.20
CA VAL A 133 9.67 -8.04 11.37
C VAL A 133 10.16 -9.13 10.42
N THR A 134 9.57 -10.31 10.51
CA THR A 134 9.89 -11.47 9.65
C THR A 134 8.83 -11.74 8.59
N SER A 135 7.61 -11.22 8.80
CA SER A 135 6.51 -11.29 7.83
C SER A 135 5.63 -10.05 7.94
N PHE A 136 4.92 -9.70 6.87
CA PHE A 136 4.06 -8.51 6.85
C PHE A 136 2.80 -8.72 6.00
N ASN A 137 1.78 -7.93 6.31
CA ASN A 137 0.60 -7.72 5.49
C ASN A 137 0.66 -6.35 4.82
N ALA A 138 -0.09 -6.13 3.75
CA ALA A 138 -0.20 -4.82 3.13
C ALA A 138 -1.56 -4.57 2.47
N ILE A 139 -1.97 -3.29 2.48
CA ILE A 139 -3.03 -2.73 1.66
C ILE A 139 -2.39 -1.63 0.84
N ALA A 140 -2.39 -1.78 -0.49
CA ALA A 140 -1.69 -0.86 -1.37
C ALA A 140 -2.60 -0.41 -2.51
N HIS A 141 -2.74 0.91 -2.67
CA HIS A 141 -3.64 1.53 -3.64
C HIS A 141 -2.90 2.07 -4.86
N SER A 142 -3.46 1.86 -6.05
CA SER A 142 -2.97 2.42 -7.31
C SER A 142 -1.46 2.20 -7.49
N TRP A 143 -0.70 3.24 -7.85
CA TRP A 143 0.77 3.20 -7.97
C TRP A 143 1.52 2.72 -6.73
N GLY A 144 0.98 2.91 -5.52
CA GLY A 144 1.57 2.34 -4.30
C GLY A 144 1.54 0.82 -4.30
N GLY A 145 0.50 0.22 -4.89
CA GLY A 145 0.41 -1.22 -5.15
C GLY A 145 1.42 -1.69 -6.19
N SER A 146 1.52 -0.98 -7.31
CA SER A 146 2.51 -1.25 -8.37
C SER A 146 3.94 -1.24 -7.79
N ALA A 147 4.28 -0.20 -7.04
CA ALA A 147 5.58 -0.06 -6.39
C ALA A 147 5.86 -1.19 -5.39
N LEU A 148 4.87 -1.56 -4.56
CA LEU A 148 5.05 -2.64 -3.58
C LEU A 148 5.27 -4.00 -4.26
N ILE A 149 4.51 -4.34 -5.30
CA ILE A 149 4.70 -5.60 -6.03
C ILE A 149 6.13 -5.70 -6.53
N HIS A 150 6.63 -4.65 -7.17
CA HIS A 150 8.01 -4.61 -7.63
C HIS A 150 9.03 -4.75 -6.50
N SER A 151 8.78 -4.11 -5.36
CA SER A 151 9.67 -4.17 -4.19
C SER A 151 9.79 -5.57 -3.61
N VAL A 152 8.70 -6.33 -3.65
CA VAL A 152 8.59 -7.66 -3.00
C VAL A 152 8.94 -8.78 -3.98
N PHE A 153 8.53 -8.68 -5.24
CA PHE A 153 8.70 -9.75 -6.22
C PHE A 153 10.13 -9.78 -6.73
N ALA A 154 10.78 -8.63 -6.87
CA ALA A 154 12.19 -8.56 -7.24
C ALA A 154 13.14 -8.86 -6.07
N ALA A 155 12.63 -8.99 -4.85
CA ALA A 155 13.44 -9.35 -3.70
C ALA A 155 13.96 -10.78 -3.83
N ARG A 156 15.25 -10.98 -3.60
CA ARG A 156 15.89 -12.29 -3.56
C ARG A 156 15.87 -12.84 -2.14
N SER A 157 15.95 -14.15 -1.98
CA SER A 157 15.97 -14.83 -0.67
C SER A 157 17.07 -14.32 0.30
N ALA A 158 18.12 -13.67 -0.22
CA ALA A 158 19.20 -13.08 0.58
C ALA A 158 18.91 -11.66 1.10
N ASP A 159 17.85 -10.99 0.64
CA ASP A 159 17.67 -9.53 0.84
C ASP A 159 17.23 -9.12 2.26
N HIS A 160 17.21 -10.05 3.23
CA HIS A 160 16.77 -9.81 4.62
C HIS A 160 15.48 -8.99 4.72
N LEU A 161 14.55 -9.18 3.77
CA LEU A 161 13.25 -8.54 3.78
C LEU A 161 12.23 -9.44 4.50
N PRO A 162 11.24 -8.86 5.20
CA PRO A 162 10.15 -9.64 5.76
C PRO A 162 9.36 -10.31 4.63
N ARG A 163 8.92 -11.56 4.87
CA ARG A 163 8.14 -12.32 3.89
C ARG A 163 6.73 -11.75 3.74
N LEU A 164 6.25 -11.68 2.50
CA LEU A 164 4.87 -11.29 2.25
C LEU A 164 3.92 -12.39 2.77
N HIS A 165 3.01 -12.02 3.66
CA HIS A 165 1.95 -12.92 4.13
C HIS A 165 0.65 -12.68 3.37
N GLN A 166 0.12 -11.46 3.41
CA GLN A 166 -1.12 -11.09 2.72
C GLN A 166 -1.04 -9.70 2.12
N LEU A 167 -1.45 -9.55 0.86
CA LEU A 167 -1.49 -8.26 0.16
C LEU A 167 -2.87 -8.06 -0.48
N LEU A 168 -3.50 -6.93 -0.18
CA LEU A 168 -4.61 -6.40 -0.97
C LEU A 168 -4.08 -5.30 -1.90
N LEU A 169 -4.22 -5.53 -3.20
CA LEU A 169 -4.02 -4.51 -4.22
C LEU A 169 -5.37 -3.86 -4.51
N LEU A 170 -5.40 -2.53 -4.53
CA LEU A 170 -6.60 -1.76 -4.77
C LEU A 170 -6.41 -0.92 -6.04
N GLY A 171 -6.92 -1.39 -7.16
CA GLY A 171 -6.84 -0.67 -8.44
C GLY A 171 -5.41 -0.41 -8.90
N ALA A 172 -4.48 -1.32 -8.60
CA ALA A 172 -3.06 -1.15 -8.91
C ALA A 172 -2.79 -1.46 -10.40
N PRO A 173 -2.33 -0.49 -11.21
CA PRO A 173 -1.94 -0.78 -12.58
C PRO A 173 -0.59 -1.52 -12.60
N VAL A 174 -0.60 -2.71 -13.16
CA VAL A 174 0.56 -3.61 -13.26
C VAL A 174 1.20 -3.54 -14.64
N ASP A 175 0.41 -3.23 -15.67
CA ASP A 175 0.86 -2.90 -17.03
C ASP A 175 0.08 -1.66 -17.49
N GLU A 176 0.74 -0.51 -17.52
CA GLU A 176 0.15 0.77 -17.91
C GLU A 176 0.03 0.94 -19.43
N SER A 177 0.42 -0.08 -20.22
CA SER A 177 0.26 -0.04 -21.66
C SER A 177 -1.23 0.00 -22.07
N PRO A 178 -1.56 0.68 -23.19
CA PRO A 178 -2.88 0.57 -23.79
C PRO A 178 -3.22 -0.88 -24.17
N ARG A 179 -4.52 -1.19 -24.24
CA ARG A 179 -4.98 -2.49 -24.75
C ARG A 179 -4.44 -2.69 -26.17
N ASN A 180 -3.70 -3.78 -26.38
CA ASN A 180 -3.02 -4.18 -27.62
C ASN A 180 -1.70 -3.45 -27.94
N ALA A 181 -1.17 -2.64 -27.03
CA ALA A 181 0.21 -2.16 -27.14
C ALA A 181 1.20 -3.18 -26.55
N PRO A 182 2.48 -3.13 -26.92
CA PRO A 182 3.53 -3.85 -26.20
C PRO A 182 3.52 -3.47 -24.71
N PRO A 183 3.75 -4.42 -23.79
CA PRO A 183 3.76 -4.12 -22.37
C PRO A 183 4.82 -3.09 -22.01
N ASP A 184 4.52 -2.29 -20.98
CA ASP A 184 5.45 -1.29 -20.49
C ASP A 184 6.74 -1.91 -19.90
N ALA A 185 7.74 -1.08 -19.66
CA ALA A 185 9.03 -1.55 -19.14
C ALA A 185 8.93 -2.20 -17.76
N ALA A 186 8.02 -1.75 -16.91
CA ALA A 186 7.86 -2.26 -15.57
C ALA A 186 7.20 -3.65 -15.58
N PHE A 187 6.12 -3.82 -16.33
CA PHE A 187 5.50 -5.13 -16.51
C PHE A 187 6.48 -6.14 -17.12
N ARG A 188 7.28 -5.73 -18.12
CA ARG A 188 8.31 -6.62 -18.68
C ARG A 188 9.29 -7.12 -17.63
N ARG A 189 9.73 -6.25 -16.70
CA ARG A 189 10.60 -6.66 -15.58
C ARG A 189 9.90 -7.62 -14.62
N LEU A 190 8.61 -7.44 -14.33
CA LEU A 190 7.86 -8.43 -13.53
C LEU A 190 7.72 -9.76 -14.27
N ALA A 191 7.41 -9.72 -15.56
CA ALA A 191 7.22 -10.92 -16.37
C ALA A 191 8.48 -11.80 -16.44
N THR A 192 9.68 -11.20 -16.39
CA THR A 192 10.93 -11.97 -16.33
C THR A 192 11.12 -12.71 -15.01
N LEU A 193 10.47 -12.30 -13.92
CA LEU A 193 10.58 -12.94 -12.60
C LEU A 193 9.75 -14.22 -12.48
N LYS A 194 8.88 -14.53 -13.44
CA LYS A 194 7.93 -15.66 -13.38
C LYS A 194 8.57 -17.00 -13.01
N ALA A 195 9.85 -17.21 -13.30
CA ALA A 195 10.59 -18.44 -13.00
C ALA A 195 11.20 -18.47 -11.59
N ASP A 196 11.25 -17.35 -10.87
CA ASP A 196 11.98 -17.19 -9.60
C ASP A 196 11.12 -16.40 -8.59
N LEU A 197 10.03 -17.04 -8.12
CA LEU A 197 9.12 -16.50 -7.11
C LEU A 197 8.92 -17.46 -5.92
N ASP A 198 9.86 -18.39 -5.72
CA ASP A 198 9.75 -19.40 -4.66
C ASP A 198 9.79 -18.79 -3.25
N HIS A 199 10.45 -17.64 -3.09
CA HIS A 199 10.49 -16.86 -1.84
C HIS A 199 9.11 -16.31 -1.44
N LEU A 200 8.13 -16.28 -2.35
CA LEU A 200 6.76 -15.85 -2.09
C LEU A 200 5.85 -16.97 -1.57
N ARG A 201 6.39 -18.17 -1.35
CA ARG A 201 5.63 -19.33 -0.85
C ARG A 201 4.90 -19.01 0.45
N GLY A 202 3.61 -19.37 0.48
CA GLY A 202 2.71 -19.09 1.61
C GLY A 202 2.15 -17.66 1.63
N GLY A 203 2.63 -16.77 0.76
CA GLY A 203 2.04 -15.47 0.55
C GLY A 203 0.71 -15.55 -0.21
N ARG A 204 -0.17 -14.60 0.06
CA ARG A 204 -1.46 -14.47 -0.63
C ARG A 204 -1.69 -13.05 -1.15
N VAL A 205 -2.18 -12.91 -2.37
CA VAL A 205 -2.54 -11.64 -3.00
C VAL A 205 -4.02 -11.67 -3.38
N LEU A 206 -4.75 -10.65 -2.96
CA LEU A 206 -6.08 -10.32 -3.45
C LEU A 206 -5.97 -9.05 -4.31
N ASN A 207 -6.13 -9.20 -5.61
CA ASN A 207 -6.11 -8.09 -6.57
C ASN A 207 -7.52 -7.56 -6.82
N VAL A 208 -7.85 -6.45 -6.17
CA VAL A 208 -9.18 -5.86 -6.18
C VAL A 208 -9.27 -4.72 -7.19
N TYR A 209 -10.30 -4.74 -8.03
CA TYR A 209 -10.55 -3.68 -9.00
C TYR A 209 -12.03 -3.28 -9.04
N GLY A 210 -12.28 -2.00 -9.31
CA GLY A 210 -13.62 -1.48 -9.46
C GLY A 210 -14.09 -1.49 -10.92
N THR A 211 -15.41 -1.54 -11.12
CA THR A 211 -16.04 -1.33 -12.44
C THR A 211 -17.17 -0.32 -12.33
N LEU A 212 -17.33 0.55 -13.33
CA LEU A 212 -18.31 1.65 -13.32
C LEU A 212 -19.23 1.62 -14.53
N GLY A 213 -20.54 1.54 -14.28
CA GLY A 213 -21.56 1.59 -15.33
C GLY A 213 -21.40 0.50 -16.39
N GLY A 214 -21.06 -0.74 -15.96
CA GLY A 214 -20.80 -1.87 -16.85
C GLY A 214 -19.48 -1.80 -17.62
N ARG A 215 -18.64 -0.77 -17.39
CA ARG A 215 -17.35 -0.62 -18.05
C ARG A 215 -16.22 -1.24 -17.22
N PRO A 216 -15.23 -1.89 -17.86
CA PRO A 216 -14.10 -2.53 -17.17
C PRO A 216 -13.05 -1.49 -16.73
N THR A 217 -13.46 -0.56 -15.86
CA THR A 217 -12.60 0.47 -15.27
C THR A 217 -13.24 1.02 -13.99
N ASP A 218 -12.40 1.41 -13.04
CA ASP A 218 -12.81 2.15 -11.84
C ASP A 218 -12.88 3.67 -12.06
N GLY A 219 -12.82 4.11 -13.32
CA GLY A 219 -12.85 5.52 -13.73
C GLY A 219 -11.47 6.18 -13.80
N ALA A 220 -10.41 5.53 -13.31
CA ALA A 220 -9.03 5.99 -13.49
C ALA A 220 -8.15 4.92 -14.14
N VAL A 221 -8.29 3.67 -13.72
CA VAL A 221 -7.47 2.55 -14.19
C VAL A 221 -8.37 1.54 -14.92
N PRO A 222 -8.06 1.18 -16.18
CA PRO A 222 -8.71 0.06 -16.86
C PRO A 222 -8.37 -1.28 -16.24
N VAL A 223 -9.33 -2.21 -16.17
CA VAL A 223 -9.11 -3.59 -15.67
C VAL A 223 -8.03 -4.33 -16.46
N SER A 224 -7.83 -3.99 -17.74
CA SER A 224 -6.75 -4.53 -18.56
C SER A 224 -5.35 -4.17 -18.07
N GLN A 225 -5.21 -3.09 -17.29
CA GLN A 225 -3.94 -2.69 -16.69
C GLN A 225 -3.70 -3.35 -15.33
N ILE A 226 -4.76 -3.82 -14.65
CA ILE A 226 -4.68 -4.36 -13.29
C ILE A 226 -4.44 -5.88 -13.28
N THR A 227 -5.19 -6.60 -14.12
CA THR A 227 -5.20 -8.06 -14.16
C THR A 227 -3.96 -8.76 -14.77
N PRO A 228 -3.06 -8.10 -15.53
CA PRO A 228 -1.87 -8.76 -16.09
C PRO A 228 -0.97 -9.46 -15.06
N LEU A 229 -1.02 -9.08 -13.77
CA LEU A 229 -0.30 -9.76 -12.69
C LEU A 229 -0.56 -11.27 -12.67
N ARG A 230 -1.76 -11.72 -13.02
CA ARG A 230 -2.11 -13.15 -13.10
C ARG A 230 -1.11 -13.95 -13.94
N ARG A 231 -0.58 -13.36 -15.02
CA ARG A 231 0.34 -14.03 -15.96
C ARG A 231 1.73 -14.21 -15.34
N VAL A 232 2.14 -13.27 -14.48
CA VAL A 232 3.41 -13.27 -13.77
C VAL A 232 3.40 -14.36 -12.69
N VAL A 233 2.31 -14.48 -11.93
CA VAL A 233 2.24 -15.38 -10.77
C VAL A 233 1.67 -16.78 -11.07
N ALA A 234 1.20 -17.04 -12.30
CA ALA A 234 0.49 -18.26 -12.68
C ALA A 234 1.20 -19.59 -12.35
N ARG A 235 2.53 -19.60 -12.23
CA ARG A 235 3.34 -20.79 -11.92
C ARG A 235 4.15 -20.64 -10.62
N SER A 236 3.81 -19.63 -9.83
CA SER A 236 4.48 -19.37 -8.55
C SER A 236 3.76 -20.06 -7.39
N PRO A 237 4.42 -20.26 -6.24
CA PRO A 237 3.76 -20.77 -5.03
C PRO A 237 2.91 -19.73 -4.29
N LEU A 238 2.77 -18.52 -4.84
CA LEU A 238 1.94 -17.45 -4.29
C LEU A 238 0.46 -17.71 -4.60
N ALA A 239 -0.40 -17.67 -3.58
CA ALA A 239 -1.85 -17.74 -3.81
C ALA A 239 -2.35 -16.38 -4.34
N TYR A 240 -2.92 -16.37 -5.54
CA TYR A 240 -3.40 -15.14 -6.18
C TYR A 240 -4.89 -15.25 -6.54
N ARG A 241 -5.67 -14.22 -6.17
CA ARG A 241 -7.09 -14.10 -6.50
C ARG A 241 -7.38 -12.70 -7.02
N GLU A 242 -8.35 -12.61 -7.92
CA GLU A 242 -8.90 -11.34 -8.41
C GLU A 242 -10.30 -11.14 -7.86
N HIS A 243 -10.67 -9.91 -7.54
CA HIS A 243 -11.99 -9.58 -7.01
C HIS A 243 -12.51 -8.28 -7.62
N GLU A 244 -13.60 -8.40 -8.37
CA GLU A 244 -14.31 -7.26 -8.93
C GLU A 244 -15.25 -6.64 -7.89
N VAL A 245 -15.27 -5.31 -7.83
CA VAL A 245 -16.22 -4.55 -7.00
C VAL A 245 -17.02 -3.60 -7.88
N VAL A 246 -18.22 -4.03 -8.25
CA VAL A 246 -19.13 -3.28 -9.12
C VAL A 246 -19.56 -1.97 -8.45
N GLY A 247 -19.56 -0.88 -9.20
CA GLY A 247 -20.03 0.44 -8.77
C GLY A 247 -19.04 1.22 -7.90
N ILE A 248 -17.81 0.74 -7.73
CA ILE A 248 -16.77 1.42 -6.96
C ILE A 248 -15.73 2.06 -7.87
N GLY A 249 -15.59 3.37 -7.73
CA GLY A 249 -14.56 4.14 -8.43
C GLY A 249 -13.20 4.11 -7.72
N HIS A 250 -12.16 4.59 -8.41
CA HIS A 250 -10.76 4.45 -8.02
C HIS A 250 -10.46 4.86 -6.56
N SER A 251 -10.83 6.09 -6.16
CA SER A 251 -10.60 6.59 -4.80
C SER A 251 -11.52 5.94 -3.75
N ARG A 252 -12.62 5.31 -4.19
CA ARG A 252 -13.54 4.58 -3.30
C ARG A 252 -13.05 3.19 -2.95
N LEU A 253 -12.10 2.63 -3.70
CA LEU A 253 -11.48 1.33 -3.39
C LEU A 253 -10.80 1.33 -2.00
N HIS A 254 -10.28 2.46 -1.53
CA HIS A 254 -9.69 2.57 -0.18
C HIS A 254 -10.57 3.28 0.86
N SER A 255 -11.66 3.94 0.44
CA SER A 255 -12.46 4.81 1.32
C SER A 255 -13.90 4.37 1.54
N ALA A 256 -14.44 3.45 0.72
CA ALA A 256 -15.80 2.96 0.89
C ALA A 256 -15.92 1.98 2.07
N ARG A 257 -17.02 2.04 2.82
CA ARG A 257 -17.24 1.18 3.99
C ARG A 257 -17.26 -0.31 3.64
N GLN A 258 -17.84 -0.69 2.51
CA GLN A 258 -17.82 -2.09 2.05
C GLN A 258 -16.38 -2.59 1.82
N MET A 259 -15.50 -1.71 1.35
CA MET A 259 -14.09 -2.05 1.13
C MET A 259 -13.35 -2.26 2.45
N TRP A 260 -13.67 -1.50 3.50
CA TRP A 260 -13.08 -1.73 4.82
C TRP A 260 -13.48 -3.10 5.40
N GLY A 261 -14.72 -3.53 5.14
CA GLY A 261 -15.17 -4.88 5.45
C GLY A 261 -14.35 -5.94 4.71
N LEU A 262 -14.25 -5.83 3.38
CA LEU A 262 -13.46 -6.74 2.54
C LEU A 262 -11.98 -6.81 2.98
N MET A 263 -11.35 -5.65 3.22
CA MET A 263 -9.96 -5.57 3.70
C MET A 263 -9.77 -6.32 5.01
N SER A 264 -10.67 -6.11 5.97
CA SER A 264 -10.57 -6.74 7.28
C SER A 264 -10.86 -8.24 7.24
N GLN A 265 -11.81 -8.64 6.39
CA GLN A 265 -12.13 -10.05 6.19
C GLN A 265 -10.96 -10.82 5.58
N TRP A 266 -10.26 -10.21 4.62
CA TRP A 266 -9.06 -10.82 4.06
C TRP A 266 -7.90 -10.89 5.06
N LEU A 267 -7.73 -9.84 5.87
CA LEU A 267 -6.54 -9.66 6.70
C LEU A 267 -6.58 -10.36 8.05
N TRP A 268 -7.74 -10.28 8.74
CA TRP A 268 -7.79 -10.55 10.18
C TRP A 268 -9.00 -11.33 10.63
N LEU A 269 -10.09 -11.41 9.87
CA LEU A 269 -11.27 -12.14 10.32
C LEU A 269 -11.21 -13.59 9.88
N SER A 270 -11.64 -14.49 10.76
CA SER A 270 -11.91 -15.87 10.40
C SER A 270 -13.13 -15.91 9.48
N THR A 271 -13.04 -16.63 8.37
CA THR A 271 -14.25 -17.10 7.68
C THR A 271 -14.84 -18.20 8.56
N SER A 272 -16.04 -17.99 9.08
CA SER A 272 -16.86 -19.11 9.53
C SER A 272 -17.12 -19.96 8.29
N ASP A 273 -16.52 -21.14 8.24
CA ASP A 273 -16.86 -22.17 7.24
C ASP A 273 -18.32 -22.63 7.44
#